data_AF-A0AB36FQH4-F1
#
_entry.id   AF-A0AB36FQH4-F1
#
_cell.length_a   1.000
_cell.length_b   1.000
_cell.length_c   1.000
_cell.angle_alpha   90.00
_cell.angle_beta   90.00
_cell.angle_gamma   90.00
#
_symmetry.space_group_name_H-M   'P 1'
#
loop_
_entity.id
_entity.type
_entity.pdbx_description
1 polymer ?
#
loop_
_entity_poly.entity_id
_entity_poly.type
_entity_poly.pdbx_seq_one_letter_code
_entity_poly.pdbx_strand_id
1 'polypeptide(L)' 'MHVNGFKEKWIEVFARAGIELDIAQEEFAEWVSGLDGELDNEYTQNELSVIMAAEEAIEELSHARG' A
#
# COMPACT_ATOMS: atom_id res chain seq x y z
N MET A 1 -8.46 13.87 -3.00
CA MET A 1 -7.97 13.35 -1.70
C MET A 1 -6.50 12.96 -1.91
N HIS A 2 -5.56 13.27 -1.01
CA HIS A 2 -4.15 12.86 -1.19
C HIS A 2 -3.92 11.46 -0.58
N VAL A 3 -3.11 10.60 -1.24
CA VAL A 3 -2.83 9.21 -0.82
C VAL A 3 -2.23 9.14 0.58
N ASN A 4 -1.54 10.20 0.98
CA ASN A 4 -0.95 10.36 2.31
C ASN A 4 -1.99 10.19 3.44
N GLY A 5 -3.29 10.43 3.19
CA GLY A 5 -4.36 10.16 4.14
C GLY A 5 -4.65 8.68 4.39
N PHE A 6 -4.16 7.78 3.53
CA PHE A 6 -4.32 6.32 3.65
C PHE A 6 -3.03 5.60 4.05
N LYS A 7 -1.91 6.32 4.19
CA LYS A 7 -0.63 5.74 4.61
C LYS A 7 -0.74 5.02 5.95
N GLU A 8 -1.50 5.57 6.89
CA GLU A 8 -1.72 4.93 8.20
C GLU A 8 -2.41 3.56 8.05
N LYS A 9 -3.38 3.44 7.14
CA LYS A 9 -4.08 2.17 6.90
C LYS A 9 -3.18 1.14 6.25
N TRP A 10 -2.38 1.55 5.27
CA TRP A 10 -1.36 0.69 4.67
C TRP A 10 -0.39 0.13 5.72
N ILE A 11 0.14 1.01 6.58
CA ILE A 11 1.05 0.64 7.66
C ILE A 11 0.37 -0.31 8.66
N GLU A 12 -0.90 -0.07 9.02
CA GLU A 12 -1.67 -0.96 9.91
C GLU A 12 -1.78 -2.38 9.34
N VAL A 13 -2.00 -2.53 8.02
CA VAL A 13 -2.11 -3.84 7.37
C VAL A 13 -0.76 -4.57 7.39
N PHE A 14 0.33 -3.89 7.03
CA PHE A 14 1.69 -4.44 7.07
C PHE A 14 2.11 -4.85 8.49
N ALA A 15 1.82 -4.02 9.48
CA ALA A 15 2.13 -4.32 10.88
C ALA A 15 1.38 -5.57 11.38
N ARG A 16 0.14 -5.80 10.93
CA ARG A 16 -0.62 -7.02 11.26
C ARG A 16 -0.03 -8.27 10.62
N ALA A 17 0.61 -8.14 9.45
CA ALA A 17 1.35 -9.22 8.81
C ALA A 17 2.75 -9.44 9.44
N GLY A 18 3.14 -8.64 10.44
CA GLY A 18 4.45 -8.72 11.09
C GLY A 18 5.60 -8.19 10.23
N ILE A 19 5.30 -7.32 9.26
CA ILE A 19 6.29 -6.68 8.41
C ILE A 19 6.74 -5.37 9.03
N GLU A 20 8.04 -5.12 8.98
CA GLU A 20 8.67 -3.92 9.53
C GLU A 20 8.18 -2.63 8.84
N LEU A 21 8.19 -1.54 9.61
CA LEU A 21 7.65 -0.25 9.18
C LEU A 21 8.41 0.35 8.00
N ASP A 22 9.73 0.12 7.91
CA ASP A 22 10.56 0.59 6.80
C ASP A 22 10.15 -0.05 5.48
N ILE A 23 9.97 -1.38 5.45
CA ILE A 23 9.45 -2.12 4.29
C ILE A 23 8.06 -1.62 3.92
N ALA A 24 7.17 -1.45 4.90
CA ALA A 24 5.82 -0.94 4.65
C ALA A 24 5.82 0.46 4.00
N GLN A 25 6.79 1.32 4.36
CA GLN A 25 6.93 2.65 3.78
C GLN A 25 7.51 2.63 2.37
N GLU A 26 8.47 1.73 2.10
CA GLU A 26 9.05 1.52 0.77
C GLU A 26 7.98 1.02 -0.21
N GLU A 27 7.24 -0.03 0.15
CA GLU A 27 6.15 -0.58 -0.67
C GLU A 27 5.04 0.44 -0.94
N PHE A 28 4.68 1.25 0.07
CA PHE A 28 3.71 2.32 -0.14
C PHE A 28 4.22 3.38 -1.14
N ALA A 29 5.51 3.73 -1.08
CA ALA A 29 6.10 4.69 -1.99
C ALA A 29 6.15 4.14 -3.43
N GLU A 30 6.49 2.85 -3.58
CA GLU A 30 6.46 2.15 -4.88
C GLU A 30 5.05 2.10 -5.45
N TRP A 31 4.06 1.68 -4.64
CA TRP A 31 2.66 1.66 -5.04
C TRP A 31 2.15 3.04 -5.46
N VAL A 32 2.47 4.09 -4.70
CA VAL A 32 2.13 5.48 -5.05
C VAL A 32 2.81 5.93 -6.34
N SER A 33 4.05 5.50 -6.59
CA SER A 33 4.78 5.82 -7.81
C SER A 33 4.14 5.20 -9.05
N GLY A 34 3.58 3.98 -8.93
CA GLY A 34 2.83 3.31 -9.99
C GLY A 34 1.51 3.99 -10.36
N LEU A 35 0.99 4.87 -9.49
CA LEU A 35 -0.21 5.66 -9.74
C LEU A 35 0.08 7.01 -10.43
N ASP A 36 1.33 7.28 -10.81
CA ASP A 36 1.79 8.55 -11.39
C ASP A 36 1.45 9.78 -10.52
N GLY A 37 1.24 9.57 -9.21
CA GLY A 37 0.76 10.59 -8.28
C GLY A 37 -0.71 11.03 -8.46
N GLU A 38 -1.41 10.47 -9.45
CA GLU A 38 -2.79 10.80 -9.83
C GLU A 38 -3.78 9.85 -9.13
N LEU A 39 -4.39 10.35 -8.05
CA LEU A 39 -5.54 9.70 -7.41
C LEU A 39 -6.89 10.08 -8.03
N ASP A 40 -6.88 10.98 -9.01
CA ASP A 40 -8.07 11.38 -9.77
C ASP A 40 -8.23 10.55 -11.05
N ASN A 41 -7.65 9.33 -11.04
CA ASN A 41 -7.97 8.33 -12.04
C ASN A 41 -9.33 7.69 -11.72
N GLU A 42 -9.95 7.07 -12.73
CA GLU A 42 -11.28 6.43 -12.68
C GLU A 42 -11.50 5.50 -11.47
N TYR A 43 -10.43 5.00 -10.86
CA TYR A 43 -10.41 4.18 -9.65
C TYR A 43 -10.17 5.04 -8.42
N THR A 44 -11.17 5.88 -8.09
CA THR A 44 -11.22 6.72 -6.88
C THR A 44 -10.72 5.92 -5.67
N GLN A 45 -9.46 6.11 -5.28
CA GLN A 45 -8.87 5.32 -4.20
C GLN A 45 -9.60 5.67 -2.91
N ASN A 46 -10.13 4.64 -2.28
CA ASN A 46 -10.83 4.72 -1.01
C ASN A 46 -10.17 3.74 -0.05
N GLU A 47 -10.55 3.79 1.22
CA GLU A 47 -9.91 2.97 2.26
C GLU A 47 -9.85 1.48 1.88
N LEU A 48 -10.90 0.95 1.23
CA LEU A 48 -10.95 -0.45 0.82
C LEU A 48 -9.92 -0.76 -0.27
N SER A 49 -9.76 0.09 -1.28
CA SER A 49 -8.81 -0.15 -2.37
C SER A 49 -7.36 -0.10 -1.88
N VAL A 50 -7.06 0.78 -0.91
CA VAL A 50 -5.73 0.82 -0.29
C VAL A 50 -5.47 -0.43 0.56
N ILE A 51 -6.47 -0.92 1.30
CA ILE A 51 -6.33 -2.15 2.07
C ILE A 51 -6.06 -3.34 1.15
N MET A 52 -6.83 -3.47 0.05
CA MET A 52 -6.63 -4.56 -0.92
C MET A 52 -5.24 -4.50 -1.56
N ALA A 53 -4.78 -3.32 -1.96
CA ALA A 53 -3.44 -3.15 -2.52
C ALA A 53 -2.34 -3.47 -1.50
N ALA A 54 -2.54 -3.13 -0.22
CA ALA A 54 -1.60 -3.50 0.84
C ALA A 54 -1.56 -5.02 1.05
N GLU A 55 -2.70 -5.71 1.03
CA GLU A 55 -2.76 -7.17 1.13
C GLU A 55 -2.07 -7.88 -0.06
N GLU A 56 -2.25 -7.36 -1.27
CA GLU A 56 -1.59 -7.88 -2.48
C GLU A 56 -0.07 -7.70 -2.41
N ALA A 57 0.40 -6.52 -2.02
CA ALA A 57 1.84 -6.26 -1.82
C ALA A 57 2.47 -7.19 -0.76
N ILE A 58 1.73 -7.53 0.30
CA ILE A 58 2.17 -8.49 1.32
C ILE A 58 2.29 -9.91 0.74
N GLU A 59 1.34 -10.33 -0.08
CA GLU A 59 1.37 -11.65 -0.74
C GLU A 59 2.57 -11.73 -1.70
N GLU A 60 2.81 -10.69 -2.50
CA GLU A 60 3.97 -10.60 -3.39
C GLU A 60 5.29 -10.64 -2.62
N LEU A 61 5.42 -9.88 -1.51
CA LEU A 61 6.59 -9.93 -0.64
C LEU A 61 6.83 -11.32 -0.05
N SER A 62 5.76 -12.03 0.32
CA SER A 62 5.86 -13.40 0.83
C SER A 62 6.31 -14.37 -0.26
N HIS A 63 5.92 -14.15 -1.52
CA HIS A 63 6.27 -15.01 -2.64
C HIS A 63 7.66 -14.71 -3.21
N ALA A 64 8.11 -13.45 -3.18
CA ALA A 64 9.43 -13.03 -3.64
C ALA A 64 10.58 -13.49 -2.71
N ARG A 65 10.27 -13.83 -1.46
CA ARG A 65 11.24 -14.31 -0.45
C ARG A 65 11.28 -15.85 -0.31
N GLY A 66 10.49 -16.60 -1.09
CA GLY A 66 10.46 -18.07 -1.13
C GLY A 66 11.29 -18.65 -2.27
#